data_AF-A0A3B9AAG6-F1
#
_entry.id   AF-A0A3B9AAG6-F1
#
_cell.length_a   1.000
_cell.length_b   1.000
_cell.length_c   1.000
_cell.angle_alpha   90.00
_cell.angle_beta   90.00
_cell.angle_gamma   90.00
#
_symmetry.space_group_name_H-M   'P 1'
#
loop_
_entity.id
_entity.type
_entity.pdbx_description
1 polymer ?
#
loop_
_entity_poly.entity_id
_entity_poly.type
_entity_poly.pdbx_seq_one_letter_code
_entity_poly.pdbx_strand_id
1 'polypeptide(L)'
;MAFGGNPKPHRDLPGSLGVTSSAAGIGFVSGIFGIGGGSLSVPYLAYCNVGIAKAIGTSAALGFPIAVLGALTYAARGWGASDLPAGALGYVFLPAFLGITLTSIPAARLGALLAHRLPAILLKRLFALVAFLLGVGFVIP
;
A
#
# COMPACT_ATOMS: atom_id res chain seq x y z
N MET A 1 -16.05 -0.99 7.63
CA MET A 1 -15.81 0.13 8.57
C MET A 1 -16.76 1.31 8.34
N ALA A 2 -17.97 1.09 7.79
CA ALA A 2 -18.90 2.14 7.37
C ALA A 2 -19.86 2.61 8.49
N PHE A 3 -20.04 1.82 9.54
CA PHE A 3 -20.86 2.20 10.69
C PHE A 3 -19.97 2.59 11.87
N GLY A 4 -20.25 3.74 12.47
CA GLY A 4 -19.51 4.38 13.57
C GLY A 4 -19.52 3.63 14.91
N GLY A 5 -19.54 2.30 14.89
CA GLY A 5 -19.23 1.51 16.08
C GLY A 5 -17.73 1.56 16.31
N ASN A 6 -17.31 2.18 17.42
CA ASN A 6 -16.01 1.92 17.99
C ASN A 6 -16.07 0.48 18.55
N PRO A 7 -15.48 -0.54 17.89
CA PRO A 7 -15.59 -1.91 18.37
C PRO A 7 -14.83 -1.98 19.70
N LYS A 8 -15.47 -2.49 20.74
CA LYS A 8 -14.81 -2.73 22.03
C LYS A 8 -13.61 -3.67 21.82
N PRO A 9 -12.48 -3.41 22.49
CA PRO A 9 -11.19 -4.02 22.21
C PRO A 9 -11.25 -5.52 22.50
N HIS A 10 -10.90 -6.36 21.53
CA HIS A 10 -10.91 -7.82 21.76
C HIS A 10 -9.52 -8.47 21.70
N ARG A 11 -8.49 -7.88 21.09
CA ARG A 11 -7.13 -8.47 21.08
C ARG A 11 -6.02 -7.42 21.01
N ASP A 12 -5.06 -7.52 21.93
CA ASP A 12 -3.73 -6.92 21.76
C ASP A 12 -3.02 -7.51 20.53
N LEU A 13 -2.01 -6.80 20.01
CA LEU A 13 -1.14 -7.33 18.96
C LEU A 13 -0.71 -8.75 19.37
N PRO A 14 -1.04 -9.81 18.60
CA PRO A 14 -0.52 -11.13 18.89
C PRO A 14 1.01 -11.01 18.91
N GLY A 15 1.71 -11.71 19.81
CA GLY A 15 3.17 -11.61 19.91
C GLY A 15 3.86 -11.76 18.53
N SER A 16 5.09 -11.26 18.38
CA SER A 16 5.83 -11.10 17.11
C SER A 16 5.59 -12.17 16.02
N LEU A 17 5.44 -13.44 16.41
CA LEU A 17 5.08 -14.57 15.53
C LEU A 17 3.71 -14.42 14.83
N GLY A 18 2.67 -13.97 15.52
CA GLY A 18 1.32 -13.78 14.96
C GLY A 18 1.20 -12.58 14.03
N VAL A 19 2.01 -11.53 14.25
CA VAL A 19 2.10 -10.40 13.31
C VAL A 19 2.86 -10.82 12.05
N THR A 20 3.91 -11.62 12.19
CA THR A 20 4.69 -12.11 11.05
C THR A 20 3.86 -13.03 10.14
N SER A 21 3.08 -13.95 10.70
CA SER A 21 2.25 -14.87 9.91
C SER A 21 1.11 -14.16 9.17
N SER A 22 0.45 -13.21 9.82
CA SER A 22 -0.59 -12.38 9.20
C SER A 22 0.00 -11.46 8.11
N ALA A 23 1.16 -10.84 8.36
CA ALA A 23 1.87 -10.03 7.37
C ALA A 23 2.29 -10.86 6.15
N ALA A 24 2.76 -12.11 6.34
CA ALA A 24 3.10 -13.02 5.25
C ALA A 24 1.87 -13.36 4.39
N GLY A 25 0.74 -13.69 5.01
CA GLY A 25 -0.52 -13.96 4.30
C GLY A 25 -1.03 -12.74 3.53
N ILE A 26 -1.03 -11.57 4.18
CA ILE A 26 -1.42 -10.30 3.55
C ILE A 26 -0.49 -9.96 2.37
N GLY A 27 0.83 -10.14 2.54
CA GLY A 27 1.82 -9.92 1.51
C GLY A 27 1.63 -10.82 0.29
N PHE A 28 1.34 -12.10 0.52
CA PHE A 28 1.08 -13.07 -0.54
C PHE A 28 -0.16 -12.68 -1.37
N VAL A 29 -1.29 -12.42 -0.69
CA VAL A 29 -2.53 -12.01 -1.35
C VAL A 29 -2.33 -10.67 -2.07
N SER A 30 -1.74 -9.68 -1.40
CA SER A 30 -1.51 -8.36 -1.99
C SER A 30 -0.57 -8.40 -3.19
N GLY A 31 0.39 -9.34 -3.23
CA GLY A 31 1.29 -9.54 -4.35
C GLY A 31 0.58 -10.08 -5.58
N ILE A 32 -0.33 -11.04 -5.40
CA ILE A 32 -1.14 -11.60 -6.50
C ILE A 32 -2.05 -10.54 -7.11
N PHE A 33 -2.73 -9.74 -6.28
CA PHE A 33 -3.66 -8.72 -6.76
C PHE A 33 -2.99 -7.41 -7.19
N GLY A 34 -1.70 -7.19 -6.87
CA GLY A 34 -0.97 -5.97 -7.23
C GLY A 34 -1.46 -4.68 -6.55
N ILE A 35 -2.31 -4.77 -5.52
CA ILE A 35 -3.00 -3.62 -4.89
C ILE A 35 -2.04 -2.76 -4.01
N GLY A 36 -0.83 -3.26 -3.73
CA GLY A 36 0.08 -2.66 -2.75
C GLY A 36 -0.38 -2.94 -1.32
N GLY A 37 0.53 -3.41 -0.46
CA GLY A 37 0.19 -4.02 0.84
C GLY A 37 -0.61 -3.15 1.81
N GLY A 38 -0.77 -1.84 1.55
CA GLY A 38 -1.46 -0.92 2.43
C GLY A 38 -2.98 -1.12 2.50
N SER A 39 -3.65 -1.52 1.42
CA SER A 39 -5.12 -1.68 1.43
C SER A 39 -5.59 -2.77 2.39
N LEU A 40 -4.77 -3.80 2.61
CA LEU A 40 -5.03 -4.90 3.54
C LEU A 40 -4.36 -4.69 4.92
N SER A 41 -3.19 -4.05 4.96
CA SER A 41 -2.47 -3.81 6.21
C SER A 41 -3.11 -2.73 7.08
N VAL A 42 -3.71 -1.68 6.49
CA VAL A 42 -4.41 -0.62 7.23
C VAL A 42 -5.62 -1.14 8.01
N PRO A 43 -6.58 -1.90 7.43
CA PRO A 43 -7.70 -2.43 8.20
C PRO A 43 -7.25 -3.46 9.24
N TYR A 44 -6.18 -4.22 8.98
CA TYR A 44 -5.60 -5.15 9.97
C TYR A 44 -5.02 -4.39 11.18
N LEU A 45 -4.20 -3.36 10.95
CA LEU A 45 -3.64 -2.55 12.04
C LEU A 45 -4.72 -1.77 12.80
N ALA A 46 -5.74 -1.27 12.09
CA ALA A 46 -6.89 -0.62 12.72
C ALA A 46 -7.74 -1.62 13.52
N TYR A 47 -7.79 -2.89 13.12
CA TYR A 47 -8.39 -3.98 13.89
C TYR A 47 -7.57 -4.29 15.16
N CYS A 48 -6.24 -4.19 15.09
CA CYS A 48 -5.32 -4.30 16.23
C CYS A 48 -5.24 -3.03 17.10
N ASN A 49 -6.24 -2.14 17.06
CA ASN A 49 -6.33 -0.91 17.86
C ASN A 49 -5.18 0.10 17.66
N VAL A 50 -4.46 0.01 16.54
CA VAL A 50 -3.47 1.03 16.16
C VAL A 50 -4.20 2.25 15.61
N GLY A 51 -3.86 3.44 16.11
CA GLY A 51 -4.47 4.70 15.63
C GLY A 51 -4.39 4.82 14.11
N ILE A 52 -5.49 5.20 13.45
CA ILE A 52 -5.62 5.19 11.98
C ILE A 52 -4.45 5.89 11.26
N ALA A 53 -3.98 7.03 11.77
CA ALA A 53 -2.85 7.76 11.17
C ALA A 53 -1.54 6.94 11.24
N LYS A 54 -1.30 6.24 12.36
CA LYS A 54 -0.16 5.34 12.53
C LYS A 54 -0.31 4.07 11.68
N ALA A 55 -1.51 3.50 11.60
CA ALA A 55 -1.81 2.36 10.75
C ALA A 55 -1.53 2.65 9.27
N ILE A 56 -1.94 3.83 8.78
CA ILE A 56 -1.67 4.31 7.41
C ILE A 56 -0.17 4.55 7.21
N GLY A 57 0.50 5.23 8.14
CA GLY A 57 1.94 5.48 8.05
C GLY A 57 2.79 4.20 8.02
N THR A 58 2.51 3.24 8.92
CA THR A 58 3.19 1.94 8.94
C THR A 58 2.92 1.15 7.66
N SER A 59 1.68 1.19 7.15
CA SER A 59 1.33 0.53 5.89
C SER A 59 2.03 1.13 4.68
N ALA A 60 2.21 2.45 4.64
CA ALA A 60 2.98 3.13 3.60
C ALA A 60 4.46 2.74 3.65
N ALA A 61 5.04 2.61 4.86
CA ALA A 61 6.41 2.16 5.04
C ALA A 61 6.64 0.73 4.50
N LEU A 62 5.66 -0.17 4.62
CA LEU A 62 5.72 -1.52 4.03
C LEU A 62 5.71 -1.50 2.49
N GLY A 63 5.15 -0.46 1.87
CA GLY A 63 5.14 -0.31 0.41
C GLY A 63 6.53 -0.14 -0.20
N PHE A 64 7.46 0.49 0.53
CA PHE A 64 8.82 0.71 0.05
C PHE A 64 9.60 -0.58 -0.25
N PRO A 65 9.76 -1.54 0.68
CA PRO A 65 10.46 -2.79 0.39
C PRO A 65 9.75 -3.61 -0.70
N ILE A 66 8.42 -3.57 -0.77
CA ILE A 66 7.66 -4.24 -1.83
C ILE A 66 8.00 -3.62 -3.20
N ALA A 67 8.01 -2.30 -3.30
CA ALA A 67 8.35 -1.59 -4.53
C ALA A 67 9.80 -1.83 -4.95
N VAL A 68 10.74 -1.81 -4.01
CA VAL A 68 12.17 -2.08 -4.28
C VAL A 68 12.35 -3.50 -4.79
N LEU A 69 11.82 -4.51 -4.08
CA LEU A 69 11.93 -5.91 -4.49
C LEU A 69 11.24 -6.15 -5.83
N GLY A 70 10.06 -5.55 -6.06
CA GLY A 70 9.35 -5.62 -7.33
C GLY A 70 10.17 -5.04 -8.48
N ALA A 71 10.69 -3.82 -8.32
CA ALA A 71 11.54 -3.17 -9.32
C ALA A 71 12.80 -3.99 -9.62
N LEU A 72 13.46 -4.52 -8.58
CA LEU A 72 14.68 -5.33 -8.71
C LEU A 72 14.38 -6.66 -9.40
N THR A 73 13.25 -7.29 -9.10
CA THR A 73 12.77 -8.51 -9.78
C THR A 73 12.48 -8.25 -11.26
N TYR A 74 11.80 -7.15 -11.59
CA TYR A 74 11.50 -6.79 -12.99
C TYR A 74 12.77 -6.42 -13.77
N ALA A 75 13.71 -5.72 -13.14
CA ALA A 75 15.02 -5.42 -13.72
C ALA A 75 15.82 -6.70 -13.98
N ALA A 76 15.88 -7.62 -13.00
CA ALA A 76 16.59 -8.89 -13.12
C ALA A 76 15.94 -9.82 -14.17
N ARG A 77 14.61 -9.93 -14.20
CA ARG A 77 13.90 -10.76 -15.19
C ARG A 77 13.94 -10.19 -16.61
N GLY A 78 14.15 -8.88 -16.76
CA GLY A 78 14.30 -8.23 -18.07
C GLY A 78 15.72 -8.20 -18.58
N TRP A 79 16.70 -8.68 -17.82
CA TRP A 79 18.11 -8.64 -18.19
C TRP A 79 18.38 -9.57 -19.38
N GLY A 80 18.64 -9.00 -20.56
CA GLY A 80 18.90 -9.74 -21.81
C GLY A 80 17.73 -9.82 -22.80
N ALA A 81 16.61 -9.13 -22.53
CA ALA A 81 15.52 -9.04 -23.49
C ALA A 81 15.93 -8.20 -24.72
N SER A 82 15.82 -8.78 -25.91
CA SER A 82 16.42 -8.29 -27.16
C SER A 82 15.56 -7.25 -27.92
N ASP A 83 14.36 -6.96 -27.44
CA ASP A 83 13.32 -6.13 -28.09
C ASP A 83 12.97 -4.85 -27.28
N LEU A 84 13.96 -4.30 -26.56
CA LEU A 84 13.71 -3.19 -25.65
C LEU A 84 14.02 -1.82 -26.30
N PRO A 85 13.11 -0.83 -26.16
CA PRO A 85 13.35 0.53 -26.66
C PRO A 85 14.57 1.15 -25.98
N ALA A 86 15.31 1.98 -26.72
CA ALA A 86 16.52 2.65 -26.24
C ALA A 86 16.24 3.43 -24.95
N GLY A 87 16.79 2.97 -23.82
CA GLY A 87 16.59 3.55 -22.48
C GLY A 87 15.86 2.67 -21.47
N ALA A 88 15.56 1.40 -21.78
CA ALA A 88 15.04 0.45 -20.79
C ALA A 88 16.18 -0.34 -20.10
N LEU A 89 16.14 -0.45 -18.77
CA LEU A 89 16.99 -1.37 -17.98
C LEU A 89 16.12 -2.58 -17.60
N GLY A 90 16.14 -3.62 -18.44
CA GLY A 90 15.17 -4.70 -18.36
C GLY A 90 13.74 -4.21 -18.61
N TYR A 91 12.73 -4.82 -17.97
CA TYR A 91 11.33 -4.38 -18.13
C TYR A 91 11.04 -2.98 -17.54
N VAL A 92 12.04 -2.29 -16.99
CA VAL A 92 11.91 -0.96 -16.41
C VAL A 92 12.29 0.10 -17.45
N PHE A 93 11.30 0.81 -17.97
CA PHE A 93 11.51 1.94 -18.89
C PHE A 93 11.92 3.18 -18.10
N LEU A 94 13.21 3.58 -18.17
CA LEU A 94 13.74 4.71 -17.38
C LEU A 94 12.99 6.02 -17.60
N PRO A 95 12.56 6.40 -18.82
CA PRO A 95 11.85 7.65 -19.03
C PRO A 95 10.49 7.68 -18.31
N ALA A 96 9.74 6.58 -18.35
CA ALA A 96 8.48 6.47 -17.59
C ALA A 96 8.75 6.44 -16.08
N PHE A 97 9.78 5.72 -15.64
CA PHE A 97 10.17 5.70 -14.23
C PHE A 97 10.50 7.11 -13.71
N LEU A 98 11.28 7.89 -14.47
CA LEU A 98 11.59 9.28 -14.15
C LEU A 98 10.34 10.15 -14.13
N GLY A 99 9.48 10.05 -15.15
CA GLY A 99 8.23 10.83 -15.21
C GLY A 99 7.29 10.54 -14.04
N ILE A 100 7.10 9.27 -13.68
CA ILE A 100 6.29 8.85 -12.53
C ILE A 100 6.93 9.34 -11.24
N THR A 101 8.25 9.20 -11.08
CA THR A 101 8.95 9.60 -9.85
C THR A 101 8.87 11.12 -9.64
N LEU A 102 9.12 11.92 -10.69
CA LEU A 102 9.07 13.38 -10.65
C LEU A 102 7.68 13.91 -10.28
N THR A 103 6.62 13.27 -10.80
CA THR A 103 5.24 13.66 -10.52
C THR A 103 4.72 13.11 -9.19
N SER A 104 5.14 11.89 -8.81
CA SER A 104 4.64 11.20 -7.64
C SER A 104 5.27 11.67 -6.33
N ILE A 105 6.55 12.10 -6.30
CA ILE A 105 7.18 12.62 -5.07
C ILE A 105 6.43 13.84 -4.50
N PRO A 106 6.14 14.91 -5.26
CA PRO A 106 5.42 16.06 -4.74
C PRO A 106 3.98 15.69 -4.37
N ALA A 107 3.30 14.86 -5.16
CA ALA A 107 1.96 14.38 -4.86
C ALA A 107 1.91 13.57 -3.55
N ALA A 108 2.87 12.66 -3.34
CA ALA A 108 2.99 11.87 -2.11
C ALA A 108 3.30 12.75 -0.90
N ARG A 109 4.18 13.75 -1.04
CA ARG A 109 4.44 14.74 0.03
C ARG A 109 3.19 15.53 0.39
N LEU A 110 2.45 16.03 -0.60
CA LEU A 110 1.20 16.75 -0.37
C LEU A 110 0.20 15.86 0.35
N GLY A 111 0.01 14.61 -0.10
CA GLY A 111 -0.86 13.64 0.57
C GLY A 111 -0.47 13.38 2.04
N ALA A 112 0.82 13.20 2.32
CA ALA A 112 1.31 13.00 3.69
C ALA A 112 1.11 14.24 4.58
N LEU A 113 1.33 15.44 4.04
CA LEU A 113 1.10 16.71 4.75
C LEU A 113 -0.38 16.90 5.08
N LEU A 114 -1.28 16.64 4.12
CA LEU A 114 -2.73 16.69 4.36
C LEU A 114 -3.16 15.66 5.40
N ALA A 115 -2.65 14.42 5.32
CA ALA A 115 -2.98 13.36 6.26
C ALA A 115 -2.60 13.70 7.71
N HIS A 116 -1.52 14.47 7.91
CA HIS A 116 -1.10 14.94 9.24
C HIS A 116 -1.93 16.10 9.79
N ARG A 117 -2.56 16.89 8.91
CA ARG A 117 -3.40 18.05 9.27
C ARG A 117 -4.88 17.72 9.45
N LEU A 118 -5.35 16.61 8.86
CA LEU A 118 -6.73 16.17 8.94
C LEU A 118 -7.03 15.44 10.26
N PRO A 119 -8.22 15.62 10.85
CA PRO A 119 -8.62 14.86 12.02
C PRO A 119 -8.79 13.37 11.67
N ALA A 120 -8.40 12.49 12.59
CA ALA A 120 -8.38 11.03 12.39
C ALA A 120 -9.73 10.45 11.90
N ILE A 121 -10.84 11.09 12.26
CA ILE A 121 -12.20 10.69 11.84
C ILE A 121 -12.43 10.90 10.33
N LEU A 122 -11.94 12.01 9.76
CA LEU A 122 -12.04 12.30 8.33
C LEU A 122 -11.11 11.38 7.54
N LEU A 123 -9.90 11.16 8.04
CA LEU A 123 -8.93 10.26 7.42
C LEU A 123 -9.47 8.82 7.34
N LYS A 124 -10.13 8.36 8.42
CA LYS A 124 -10.81 7.06 8.45
C LYS A 124 -11.95 6.96 7.42
N ARG A 125 -12.77 8.00 7.30
CA ARG A 125 -13.88 8.05 6.32
C ARG A 125 -13.35 8.04 4.88
N LEU A 126 -12.35 8.87 4.58
CA LEU A 126 -11.69 8.91 3.27
C LEU A 126 -11.10 7.56 2.89
N PHE A 127 -10.36 6.92 3.80
CA PHE A 127 -9.80 5.60 3.55
C PHE A 127 -10.89 4.56 3.29
N ALA A 128 -11.95 4.55 4.11
CA ALA A 128 -13.08 3.63 3.92
C ALA A 128 -13.79 3.86 2.57
N LEU A 129 -13.93 5.12 2.14
CA LEU A 129 -14.54 5.49 0.87
C LEU A 129 -13.68 5.02 -0.31
N VAL A 130 -12.36 5.26 -0.27
CA VAL A 130 -11.43 4.80 -1.31
C VAL A 130 -11.40 3.27 -1.38
N ALA A 131 -11.34 2.58 -0.23
CA ALA A 131 -11.38 1.12 -0.18
C ALA A 131 -12.70 0.56 -0.73
N PHE A 132 -13.82 1.24 -0.47
CA PHE A 132 -15.11 0.87 -1.03
C PHE A 132 -15.14 1.05 -2.55
N LEU A 133 -14.67 2.19 -3.07
CA LEU A 133 -14.58 2.44 -4.51
C LEU A 133 -13.68 1.42 -5.22
N LEU A 134 -12.53 1.08 -4.64
CA LEU A 134 -11.65 0.04 -5.16
C LEU A 134 -12.33 -1.32 -5.20
N GLY A 135 -13.04 -1.69 -4.13
CA GLY A 135 -13.80 -2.95 -4.07
C GLY A 135 -14.92 -3.01 -5.10
N VAL A 136 -15.67 -1.91 -5.27
CA VAL A 136 -16.72 -1.79 -6.28
C VAL A 136 -16.15 -1.86 -7.69
N GLY A 137 -15.04 -1.16 -7.96
CA GLY A 137 -14.37 -1.21 -9.27
C GLY A 137 -13.78 -2.57 -9.62
N PHE A 138 -13.52 -3.45 -8.63
CA PHE A 138 -13.12 -4.83 -8.88
C PHE A 138 -14.30 -5.77 -9.17
N VAL A 139 -15.50 -5.41 -8.70
CA VAL A 139 -16.74 -6.20 -8.88
C VAL A 139 -17.47 -5.81 -10.16
N ILE A 140 -17.39 -4.55 -10.56
CA ILE A 140 -18.02 -4.03 -11.78
C ILE A 140 -16.95 -4.05 -12.90
N PRO A 141 -17.08 -4.93 -13.92
CA PRO A 141 -16.11 -5.05 -15.01
C PRO A 141 -16.08 -3.83 -15.93
#